data_AF-A0AAD8CCL1-F1
#
_entry.id   AF-A0AAD8CCL1-F1
#
_cell.length_a   1.000
_cell.length_b   1.000
_cell.length_c   1.000
_cell.angle_alpha   90.00
_cell.angle_beta   90.00
_cell.angle_gamma   90.00
#
_symmetry.space_group_name_H-M   'P 1'
#
loop_
_entity.id
_entity.type
_entity.pdbx_description
1 polymer ?
#
loop_
_entity_poly.entity_id
_entity_poly.type
_entity_poly.pdbx_seq_one_letter_code
_entity_poly.pdbx_strand_id
1 'polypeptide(L)'
;SGDYVVFSHVIEQQPDRFHIDGYTQISMSSEMLTDNNLESGQWFFKETSKTLYYAVKSTVNSVNFPVKLRIIRCFFPDCKMPAITNILSISEERSLWSHKETWQNITVDGLEPQYLSDLTIPEGKRIVVDKPIPRLGQLIIIGVLEFLENEMMNVELEAECIYVLGRLVAGWNKTSPFEGKLVLRMRSGKIICSHPVDGGPFLGSKFI
;
A
#
# COMPACT_ATOMS: atom_id res chain seq x y z
N SER A 1 4.13 -22.53 39.56
CA SER A 1 3.21 -21.87 38.61
C SER A 1 3.54 -20.39 38.60
N GLY A 2 3.37 -19.71 37.48
CA GLY A 2 3.51 -18.25 37.39
C GLY A 2 2.13 -17.63 37.22
N ASP A 3 1.92 -16.44 37.79
CA ASP A 3 0.68 -15.69 37.65
C ASP A 3 0.56 -15.11 36.23
N TYR A 4 -0.67 -14.99 35.74
CA TYR A 4 -0.98 -14.39 34.44
C TYR A 4 -2.03 -13.29 34.60
N VAL A 5 -2.00 -12.34 33.67
CA VAL A 5 -3.01 -11.28 33.54
C VAL A 5 -3.65 -11.39 32.18
N VAL A 6 -4.98 -11.39 32.13
CA VAL A 6 -5.75 -11.32 30.88
C VAL A 6 -6.16 -9.88 30.64
N PHE A 7 -5.78 -9.34 29.49
CA PHE A 7 -6.16 -8.01 29.03
C PHE A 7 -7.31 -8.14 28.04
N SER A 8 -8.20 -7.15 28.01
CA SER A 8 -9.32 -7.08 27.06
C SER A 8 -9.41 -5.71 26.38
N HIS A 9 -9.64 -5.71 25.07
CA HIS A 9 -9.82 -4.50 24.25
C HIS A 9 -11.03 -4.63 23.34
N VAL A 10 -11.85 -3.59 23.24
CA VAL A 10 -12.91 -3.53 22.22
C VAL A 10 -12.30 -3.01 20.92
N ILE A 11 -12.45 -3.77 19.84
CA ILE A 11 -11.88 -3.46 18.51
C ILE A 11 -12.92 -3.72 17.41
N GLU A 12 -12.88 -2.96 16.32
CA GLU A 12 -13.95 -3.02 15.31
C GLU A 12 -14.07 -4.36 14.57
N GLN A 13 -12.95 -5.05 14.38
CA GLN A 13 -12.86 -6.25 13.55
C GLN A 13 -11.90 -7.28 14.15
N GLN A 14 -12.09 -8.55 13.76
CA GLN A 14 -11.15 -9.62 14.11
C GLN A 14 -9.76 -9.36 13.52
N PRO A 15 -8.67 -9.50 14.29
CA PRO A 15 -7.31 -9.41 13.77
C PRO A 15 -6.96 -10.59 12.85
N ASP A 16 -6.18 -10.34 11.80
CA ASP A 16 -5.56 -11.39 10.98
C ASP A 16 -4.24 -11.87 11.60
N ARG A 17 -3.51 -10.94 12.24
CA ARG A 17 -2.25 -11.24 12.91
C ARG A 17 -2.18 -10.67 14.33
N PHE A 18 -1.56 -11.42 15.21
CA PHE A 18 -1.39 -11.10 16.61
C PHE A 18 0.02 -11.50 17.06
N HIS A 19 0.72 -10.55 17.67
CA HIS A 19 2.07 -10.75 18.19
C HIS A 19 2.16 -10.12 19.59
N ILE A 20 2.73 -10.85 20.54
CA ILE A 20 2.98 -10.35 21.90
C ILE A 20 4.42 -9.82 22.08
N ASP A 21 5.37 -10.38 21.33
CA ASP A 21 6.80 -10.00 21.31
C ASP A 21 7.15 -9.06 20.14
N GLY A 22 6.15 -8.75 19.29
CA GLY A 22 6.26 -7.90 18.12
C GLY A 22 6.68 -8.61 16.83
N TYR A 23 7.01 -9.91 16.86
CA TYR A 23 7.56 -10.63 15.72
C TYR A 23 6.91 -11.99 15.49
N THR A 24 6.60 -12.73 16.54
CA THR A 24 6.08 -14.09 16.46
C THR A 24 4.56 -14.05 16.31
N GLN A 25 4.06 -14.51 15.17
CA GLN A 25 2.63 -14.66 14.93
C GLN A 25 2.08 -15.79 15.81
N ILE A 26 1.01 -15.50 16.55
CA ILE A 26 0.33 -16.47 17.40
C ILE A 26 -1.06 -16.71 16.84
N SER A 27 -1.44 -17.97 16.66
CA SER A 27 -2.80 -18.33 16.25
C SER A 27 -3.82 -18.07 17.35
N MET A 28 -5.03 -17.69 16.97
CA MET A 28 -6.13 -17.49 17.92
C MET A 28 -6.44 -18.80 18.65
N SER A 29 -6.70 -18.73 19.95
CA SER A 29 -7.25 -19.84 20.73
C SER A 29 -8.64 -20.24 20.22
N SER A 30 -8.96 -21.53 20.26
CA SER A 30 -10.28 -22.05 19.87
C SER A 30 -11.38 -21.66 20.86
N GLU A 31 -11.01 -21.46 22.12
CA GLU A 31 -11.92 -21.15 23.22
C GLU A 31 -11.49 -19.88 23.95
N MET A 32 -12.43 -19.33 24.72
CA MET A 32 -12.16 -18.17 25.56
C MET A 32 -11.08 -18.49 26.61
N LEU A 33 -10.30 -17.47 26.99
CA LEU A 33 -9.19 -17.60 27.93
C LEU A 33 -9.70 -17.77 29.38
N THR A 34 -10.33 -18.90 29.68
CA THR A 34 -10.90 -19.24 31.00
C THR A 34 -10.07 -20.24 31.79
N ASP A 35 -9.03 -20.81 31.18
CA ASP A 35 -8.20 -21.84 31.80
C ASP A 35 -7.24 -21.29 32.85
N ASN A 36 -6.96 -22.09 33.88
CA ASN A 36 -6.00 -21.72 34.92
C ASN A 36 -4.53 -21.86 34.50
N ASN A 37 -4.25 -22.41 33.31
CA ASN A 37 -2.91 -22.63 32.79
C ASN A 37 -2.70 -21.90 31.46
N LEU A 38 -3.02 -20.60 31.43
CA LEU A 38 -2.73 -19.79 30.24
C LEU A 38 -1.23 -19.62 30.04
N GLU A 39 -0.84 -19.56 28.78
CA GLU A 39 0.50 -19.20 28.34
C GLU A 39 0.53 -17.77 27.80
N SER A 40 1.69 -17.13 27.93
CA SER A 40 1.87 -15.76 27.44
C SER A 40 1.66 -15.71 25.93
N GLY A 41 0.77 -14.83 25.48
CA GLY A 41 0.46 -14.64 24.06
C GLY A 41 -0.76 -15.41 23.57
N GLN A 42 -1.35 -16.31 24.37
CA GLN A 42 -2.67 -16.86 24.03
C GLN A 42 -3.69 -15.74 23.94
N TRP A 43 -4.50 -15.77 22.89
CA TRP A 43 -5.47 -14.71 22.61
C TRP A 43 -6.75 -15.26 22.00
N PHE A 44 -7.86 -14.57 22.22
CA PHE A 44 -9.18 -14.94 21.73
C PHE A 44 -9.95 -13.71 21.29
N PHE A 45 -10.67 -13.78 20.17
CA PHE A 45 -11.56 -12.70 19.74
C PHE A 45 -13.03 -13.13 19.86
N LYS A 46 -13.79 -12.37 20.65
CA LYS A 46 -15.23 -12.57 20.80
C LYS A 46 -15.98 -11.68 19.80
N GLU A 47 -16.45 -12.28 18.71
CA GLU A 47 -17.14 -11.59 17.61
C GLU A 47 -18.37 -10.80 18.08
N THR A 48 -19.18 -11.39 18.96
CA THR A 48 -20.46 -10.80 19.41
C THR A 48 -20.28 -9.50 20.18
N SER A 49 -19.22 -9.38 20.98
CA SER A 49 -18.90 -8.17 21.75
C SER A 49 -17.75 -7.37 21.15
N LYS A 50 -17.21 -7.81 20.00
CA LYS A 50 -16.08 -7.20 19.34
C LYS A 50 -14.88 -7.01 20.28
N THR A 51 -14.63 -8.00 21.14
CA THR A 51 -13.64 -7.90 22.22
C THR A 51 -12.50 -8.89 22.00
N LEU A 52 -11.28 -8.36 21.95
CA LEU A 52 -10.03 -9.12 21.94
C LEU A 52 -9.56 -9.36 23.37
N TYR A 53 -9.23 -10.60 23.71
CA TYR A 53 -8.62 -11.01 24.97
C TYR A 53 -7.23 -11.56 24.70
N TYR A 54 -6.24 -11.25 25.54
CA TYR A 54 -4.93 -11.91 25.50
C TYR A 54 -4.31 -12.06 26.87
N ALA A 55 -3.58 -13.15 27.08
CA ALA A 55 -2.89 -13.44 28.33
C ALA A 55 -1.43 -12.99 28.27
N VAL A 56 -0.96 -12.39 29.36
CA VAL A 56 0.46 -12.13 29.60
C VAL A 56 0.85 -12.87 30.86
N LYS A 57 1.85 -13.74 30.76
CA LYS A 57 2.37 -14.51 31.88
C LYS A 57 3.81 -14.11 32.13
N SER A 58 4.14 -13.76 33.36
CA SER A 58 5.52 -13.49 33.74
C SER A 58 6.20 -14.78 34.18
N THR A 59 7.37 -15.06 33.62
CA THR A 59 8.23 -16.18 34.04
C THR A 59 9.34 -15.76 35.01
N VAL A 60 9.43 -14.46 35.29
CA VAL A 60 10.44 -13.83 36.14
C VAL A 60 9.74 -13.02 37.22
N ASN A 61 10.30 -12.97 38.43
CA ASN A 61 9.84 -12.12 39.53
C ASN A 61 10.17 -10.64 39.26
N SER A 62 9.70 -10.13 38.13
CA SER A 62 9.89 -8.75 37.67
C SER A 62 8.57 -8.00 37.85
N VAL A 63 8.64 -6.86 38.54
CA VAL A 63 7.47 -5.97 38.72
C VAL A 63 7.00 -5.37 37.38
N ASN A 64 7.92 -5.21 36.43
CA ASN A 64 7.64 -4.69 35.09
C ASN A 64 8.02 -5.72 34.02
N PHE A 65 7.10 -6.01 33.11
CA PHE A 65 7.30 -6.89 31.97
C PHE A 65 6.92 -6.19 30.66
N PRO A 66 7.89 -5.81 29.80
CA PRO A 66 7.58 -5.09 28.57
C PRO A 66 6.93 -6.01 27.54
N VAL A 67 5.78 -5.59 26.99
CA VAL A 67 5.06 -6.30 25.92
C VAL A 67 5.15 -5.47 24.64
N LYS A 68 5.54 -6.09 23.53
CA LYS A 68 5.60 -5.44 22.20
C LYS A 68 4.38 -5.88 21.38
N LEU A 69 3.20 -5.47 21.84
CA LEU A 69 1.94 -5.89 21.26
C LEU A 69 1.78 -5.36 19.82
N ARG A 70 1.47 -6.25 18.88
CA ARG A 70 1.07 -5.90 17.50
C ARG A 70 -0.18 -6.67 17.11
N ILE A 71 -1.27 -5.93 16.90
CA ILE A 71 -2.56 -6.42 16.44
C ILE A 71 -2.77 -5.85 15.04
N ILE A 72 -2.89 -6.71 14.02
CA ILE A 72 -2.89 -6.29 12.62
C ILE A 72 -4.13 -6.82 11.92
N ARG A 73 -4.83 -5.92 11.24
CA ARG A 73 -5.80 -6.24 10.20
C ARG A 73 -5.12 -6.02 8.84
N CYS A 74 -5.17 -7.04 8.01
CA CYS A 74 -4.61 -7.03 6.68
C CYS A 74 -5.65 -6.55 5.67
N PHE A 75 -5.20 -5.75 4.71
CA PHE A 75 -6.04 -5.32 3.60
C PHE A 75 -6.37 -6.48 2.66
N PHE A 76 -5.41 -7.39 2.45
CA PHE A 76 -5.57 -8.56 1.58
C PHE A 76 -5.80 -9.86 2.37
N PRO A 77 -6.53 -10.84 1.78
CA PRO A 77 -6.68 -12.18 2.34
C PRO A 77 -5.34 -12.82 2.71
N ASP A 78 -5.31 -13.56 3.82
CA ASP A 78 -4.13 -14.24 4.37
C ASP A 78 -2.92 -13.33 4.65
N CYS A 79 -3.10 -12.01 4.67
CA CYS A 79 -2.02 -11.03 4.70
C CYS A 79 -0.98 -11.26 3.60
N LYS A 80 -1.44 -11.81 2.48
CA LYS A 80 -0.63 -11.99 1.28
C LYS A 80 -1.15 -10.98 0.28
N MET A 81 -0.26 -10.12 -0.17
CA MET A 81 -0.54 -9.37 -1.38
C MET A 81 -0.91 -10.38 -2.46
N PRO A 82 -2.03 -10.20 -3.18
CA PRO A 82 -2.40 -11.07 -4.28
C PRO A 82 -1.18 -11.20 -5.19
N ALA A 83 -0.83 -12.44 -5.55
CA ALA A 83 0.11 -12.62 -6.63
C ALA A 83 -0.47 -11.85 -7.81
N ILE A 84 0.31 -10.94 -8.38
CA ILE A 84 -0.06 -10.21 -9.58
C ILE A 84 -0.01 -11.25 -10.71
N THR A 85 -0.98 -12.16 -10.76
CA THR A 85 -1.02 -13.30 -11.69
C THR A 85 -1.30 -12.85 -13.12
N ASN A 86 -1.84 -11.64 -13.25
CA ASN A 86 -1.92 -10.91 -14.50
C ASN A 86 -0.93 -9.74 -14.42
N ILE A 87 0.36 -10.05 -14.52
CA ILE A 87 1.26 -9.13 -15.23
C ILE A 87 0.82 -9.21 -16.69
N LEU A 88 -0.31 -8.56 -17.01
CA LEU A 88 -0.80 -8.38 -18.36
C LEU A 88 0.39 -7.85 -19.14
N SER A 89 0.82 -8.65 -20.13
CA SER A 89 2.01 -8.47 -20.96
C SER A 89 2.60 -7.08 -20.79
N ILE A 90 3.51 -6.91 -19.83
CA ILE A 90 4.29 -5.67 -19.76
C ILE A 90 4.95 -5.64 -21.12
N SER A 91 4.57 -4.69 -21.97
CA SER A 91 5.31 -4.48 -23.19
C SER A 91 6.76 -4.28 -22.78
N GLU A 92 7.64 -5.17 -23.22
CA GLU A 92 9.09 -5.01 -23.04
C GLU A 92 9.55 -3.70 -23.69
N GLU A 93 8.79 -3.25 -24.71
CA GLU A 93 9.04 -2.00 -25.40
C GLU A 93 8.80 -0.81 -24.46
N ARG A 94 9.90 -0.16 -24.11
CA ARG A 94 9.94 1.10 -23.38
C ARG A 94 9.71 2.25 -24.36
N SER A 95 8.61 2.97 -24.20
CA SER A 95 8.35 4.21 -24.93
C SER A 95 8.81 5.41 -24.11
N LEU A 96 9.69 6.25 -24.66
CA LEU A 96 10.17 7.43 -23.94
C LEU A 96 9.12 8.54 -23.94
N TRP A 97 8.94 9.23 -22.82
CA TRP A 97 8.00 10.35 -22.70
C TRP A 97 8.31 11.46 -23.73
N SER A 98 9.59 11.72 -23.99
CA SER A 98 10.04 12.73 -24.95
C SER A 98 9.72 12.43 -26.42
N HIS A 99 9.42 11.16 -26.77
CA HIS A 99 9.17 10.76 -28.15
C HIS A 99 7.72 11.02 -28.57
N LYS A 100 7.54 11.60 -29.76
CA LYS A 100 6.20 11.93 -30.27
C LYS A 100 5.36 10.68 -30.54
N GLU A 101 6.01 9.60 -30.97
CA GLU A 101 5.40 8.32 -31.32
C GLU A 101 4.73 7.66 -30.10
N THR A 102 5.24 7.91 -28.89
CA THR A 102 4.66 7.44 -27.62
C THR A 102 3.20 7.83 -27.49
N TRP A 103 2.84 9.03 -27.98
CA TRP A 103 1.54 9.65 -27.70
C TRP A 103 0.47 9.32 -28.73
N GLN A 104 0.85 8.92 -29.95
CA GLN A 104 -0.06 8.74 -31.11
C GLN A 104 -1.27 7.83 -30.84
N ASN A 105 -1.19 6.92 -29.87
CA ASN A 105 -2.28 6.01 -29.49
C ASN A 105 -2.60 6.04 -27.98
N ILE A 106 -2.18 7.10 -27.28
CA ILE A 106 -2.37 7.26 -25.83
C ILE A 106 -3.20 8.51 -25.54
N THR A 107 -2.89 9.63 -26.20
CA THR A 107 -3.66 10.86 -26.08
C THR A 107 -4.61 11.02 -27.26
N VAL A 108 -5.70 11.76 -27.05
CA VAL A 108 -6.75 11.95 -28.06
C VAL A 108 -6.24 12.66 -29.31
N ASP A 109 -5.30 13.59 -29.15
CA ASP A 109 -4.67 14.37 -30.22
C ASP A 109 -3.36 13.75 -30.73
N GLY A 110 -2.91 12.64 -30.13
CA GLY A 110 -1.63 12.02 -30.44
C GLY A 110 -0.41 12.86 -30.07
N LEU A 111 -0.57 13.86 -29.18
CA LEU A 111 0.49 14.75 -28.72
C LEU A 111 0.84 14.51 -27.26
N GLU A 112 2.02 14.97 -26.86
CA GLU A 112 2.45 14.93 -25.46
C GLU A 112 1.45 15.67 -24.56
N PRO A 113 1.08 15.09 -23.40
CA PRO A 113 0.21 15.72 -22.41
C PRO A 113 0.70 17.13 -22.05
N GLN A 114 -0.23 18.07 -21.91
CA GLN A 114 0.06 19.45 -21.57
C GLN A 114 -0.31 19.75 -20.12
N TYR A 115 -0.05 20.99 -19.68
CA TYR A 115 -0.41 21.44 -18.34
C TYR A 115 -1.91 21.22 -18.06
N LEU A 116 -2.19 20.50 -16.97
CA LEU A 116 -3.52 20.08 -16.50
C LEU A 116 -4.31 19.18 -17.45
N SER A 117 -3.69 18.58 -18.46
CA SER A 117 -4.37 17.54 -19.24
C SER A 117 -4.52 16.27 -18.41
N ASP A 118 -5.60 15.54 -18.64
CA ASP A 118 -5.78 14.20 -18.10
C ASP A 118 -4.99 13.19 -18.92
N LEU A 119 -4.37 12.23 -18.23
CA LEU A 119 -3.56 11.18 -18.84
C LEU A 119 -3.95 9.83 -18.24
N THR A 120 -4.28 8.89 -19.12
CA THR A 120 -4.36 7.47 -18.77
C THR A 120 -3.24 6.73 -19.48
N ILE A 121 -2.38 6.05 -18.70
CA ILE A 121 -1.40 5.12 -19.26
C ILE A 121 -2.08 3.76 -19.34
N PRO A 122 -2.42 3.30 -20.57
CA PRO A 122 -3.24 2.12 -20.72
C PRO A 122 -2.44 0.85 -20.41
N GLU A 123 -3.18 -0.22 -20.21
CA GLU A 123 -2.63 -1.55 -20.04
C GLU A 123 -1.69 -1.93 -21.22
N GLY A 124 -0.65 -2.70 -20.92
CA GLY A 124 0.34 -3.11 -21.92
C GLY A 124 1.27 -1.98 -22.38
N LYS A 125 1.10 -0.72 -21.94
CA LYS A 125 2.06 0.36 -22.23
C LYS A 125 3.04 0.58 -21.09
N ARG A 126 4.30 0.80 -21.45
CA ARG A 126 5.39 1.17 -20.54
C ARG A 126 6.00 2.49 -21.00
N ILE A 127 5.68 3.57 -20.29
CA ILE A 127 6.21 4.91 -20.57
C ILE A 127 7.34 5.21 -19.60
N VAL A 128 8.50 5.61 -20.14
CA VAL A 128 9.66 6.01 -19.36
C VAL A 128 9.78 7.53 -19.38
N VAL A 129 9.69 8.15 -18.22
CA VAL A 129 9.90 9.59 -18.00
C VAL A 129 11.39 9.88 -18.07
N ASP A 130 11.81 10.45 -19.20
CA ASP A 130 13.21 10.75 -19.55
C ASP A 130 13.50 12.27 -19.61
N LYS A 131 12.49 13.11 -19.40
CA LYS A 131 12.60 14.56 -19.24
C LYS A 131 11.61 15.07 -18.17
N PRO A 132 11.73 16.33 -17.70
CA PRO A 132 10.69 16.96 -16.88
C PRO A 132 9.33 16.93 -17.60
N ILE A 133 8.28 16.59 -16.85
CA ILE A 133 6.91 16.44 -17.36
C ILE A 133 6.03 17.56 -16.80
N PRO A 134 4.96 17.96 -17.51
CA PRO A 134 4.05 18.98 -17.01
C PRO A 134 3.24 18.47 -15.81
N ARG A 135 2.72 19.41 -15.03
CA ARG A 135 1.67 19.12 -14.05
C ARG A 135 0.43 18.61 -14.77
N LEU A 136 -0.13 17.50 -14.32
CA LEU A 136 -1.32 16.87 -14.91
C LEU A 136 -2.59 17.22 -14.12
N GLY A 137 -3.75 17.04 -14.75
CA GLY A 137 -5.05 17.10 -14.07
C GLY A 137 -5.25 15.79 -13.30
N GLN A 138 -5.77 14.80 -14.00
CA GLN A 138 -5.89 13.43 -13.54
C GLN A 138 -4.85 12.53 -14.22
N LEU A 139 -4.12 11.73 -13.42
CA LEU A 139 -3.23 10.68 -13.90
C LEU A 139 -3.77 9.31 -13.48
N ILE A 140 -4.12 8.45 -14.44
CA ILE A 140 -4.47 7.05 -14.20
C ILE A 140 -3.38 6.16 -14.80
N ILE A 141 -2.80 5.28 -14.00
CA ILE A 141 -1.75 4.36 -14.41
C ILE A 141 -2.31 2.94 -14.38
N ILE A 142 -2.69 2.41 -15.54
CA ILE A 142 -3.12 1.00 -15.72
C ILE A 142 -1.93 0.16 -16.20
N GLY A 143 -1.10 0.72 -17.07
CA GLY A 143 0.16 0.13 -17.52
C GLY A 143 1.32 0.40 -16.55
N VAL A 144 2.46 0.82 -17.11
CA VAL A 144 3.68 1.13 -16.34
C VAL A 144 4.14 2.55 -16.64
N LEU A 145 4.31 3.34 -15.58
CA LEU A 145 5.03 4.61 -15.59
C LEU A 145 6.37 4.42 -14.87
N GLU A 146 7.46 4.52 -15.60
CA GLU A 146 8.82 4.35 -15.09
C GLU A 146 9.57 5.68 -15.15
N PHE A 147 10.40 5.99 -14.16
CA PHE A 147 11.30 7.12 -14.19
C PHE A 147 12.70 6.67 -14.59
N LEU A 148 13.29 7.34 -15.58
CA LEU A 148 14.64 7.03 -16.03
C LEU A 148 15.64 7.19 -14.88
N GLU A 149 16.40 6.14 -14.60
CA GLU A 149 17.44 6.13 -13.57
C GLU A 149 18.61 7.02 -14.01
N ASN A 150 18.68 8.24 -13.48
CA ASN A 150 19.74 9.20 -13.77
C ASN A 150 19.95 10.13 -12.55
N GLU A 151 21.18 10.19 -12.02
CA GLU A 151 21.58 11.01 -10.87
C GLU A 151 21.25 12.50 -11.03
N MET A 152 21.26 13.02 -12.26
CA MET A 152 20.95 14.43 -12.54
C MET A 152 19.45 14.71 -12.66
N MET A 153 18.62 13.67 -12.66
CA MET A 153 17.20 13.79 -12.94
C MET A 153 16.38 13.85 -11.65
N ASN A 154 16.14 15.07 -11.18
CA ASN A 154 15.11 15.31 -10.17
C ASN A 154 13.75 15.42 -10.87
N VAL A 155 12.87 14.45 -10.62
CA VAL A 155 11.55 14.41 -11.25
C VAL A 155 10.50 14.82 -10.23
N GLU A 156 9.68 15.78 -10.62
CA GLU A 156 8.47 16.12 -9.90
C GLU A 156 7.26 15.62 -10.69
N LEU A 157 6.61 14.57 -10.19
CA LEU A 157 5.32 14.14 -10.70
C LEU A 157 4.24 14.90 -9.94
N GLU A 158 3.70 15.94 -10.60
CA GLU A 158 2.64 16.77 -10.05
C GLU A 158 1.30 16.51 -10.74
N ALA A 159 0.25 16.25 -9.97
CA ALA A 159 -1.11 16.13 -10.50
C ALA A 159 -2.18 16.59 -9.50
N GLU A 160 -3.41 16.82 -9.96
CA GLU A 160 -4.56 17.01 -9.05
C GLU A 160 -5.02 15.67 -8.45
N CYS A 161 -5.06 14.60 -9.26
CA CYS A 161 -5.36 13.24 -8.83
C CYS A 161 -4.38 12.23 -9.46
N ILE A 162 -3.93 11.23 -8.69
CA ILE A 162 -3.11 10.12 -9.19
C ILE A 162 -3.78 8.81 -8.76
N TYR A 163 -4.07 7.93 -9.73
CA TYR A 163 -4.57 6.58 -9.51
C TYR A 163 -3.57 5.57 -10.07
N VAL A 164 -3.15 4.62 -9.25
CA VAL A 164 -2.18 3.59 -9.64
C VAL A 164 -2.86 2.21 -9.57
N LEU A 165 -3.23 1.69 -10.73
CA LEU A 165 -3.81 0.36 -10.90
C LEU A 165 -2.79 -0.65 -11.47
N GLY A 166 -1.79 -0.14 -12.20
CA GLY A 166 -0.65 -0.87 -12.72
C GLY A 166 0.62 -0.65 -11.88
N ARG A 167 1.69 -0.15 -12.50
CA ARG A 167 2.98 0.09 -11.81
C ARG A 167 3.50 1.50 -11.99
N LEU A 168 3.85 2.13 -10.88
CA LEU A 168 4.67 3.33 -10.83
C LEU A 168 6.06 2.92 -10.35
N VAL A 169 7.10 3.15 -11.16
CA VAL A 169 8.44 2.59 -10.89
C VAL A 169 9.52 3.66 -10.92
N ALA A 170 10.30 3.72 -9.84
CA ALA A 170 11.52 4.52 -9.74
C ALA A 170 12.62 3.64 -9.13
N GLY A 171 13.57 3.20 -9.96
CA GLY A 171 14.54 2.19 -9.56
C GLY A 171 13.96 0.77 -9.64
N TRP A 172 14.70 -0.18 -10.21
CA TRP A 172 14.18 -1.55 -10.40
C TRP A 172 14.58 -2.53 -9.29
N ASN A 173 15.70 -2.32 -8.58
CA ASN A 173 16.16 -3.22 -7.53
C ASN A 173 17.27 -2.59 -6.66
N LYS A 174 17.81 -3.38 -5.71
CA LYS A 174 18.94 -2.95 -4.85
C LYS A 174 20.24 -2.66 -5.61
N THR A 175 20.40 -3.17 -6.82
CA THR A 175 21.56 -2.97 -7.71
C THR A 175 21.37 -1.83 -8.72
N SER A 176 20.14 -1.32 -8.84
CA SER A 176 19.73 -0.22 -9.71
C SER A 176 18.71 0.63 -8.94
N PRO A 177 19.10 1.22 -7.79
CA PRO A 177 18.24 2.14 -7.07
C PRO A 177 18.02 3.41 -7.90
N PHE A 178 16.93 4.11 -7.67
CA PHE A 178 16.77 5.44 -8.24
C PHE A 178 17.75 6.40 -7.56
N GLU A 179 18.71 6.92 -8.32
CA GLU A 179 19.78 7.76 -7.75
C GLU A 179 19.40 9.25 -7.71
N GLY A 180 18.37 9.65 -8.44
CA GLY A 180 17.80 11.01 -8.38
C GLY A 180 16.79 11.21 -7.24
N LYS A 181 16.14 12.38 -7.21
CA LYS A 181 15.00 12.65 -6.31
C LYS A 181 13.68 12.60 -7.07
N LEU A 182 12.81 11.65 -6.71
CA LEU A 182 11.42 11.64 -7.16
C LEU A 182 10.52 12.28 -6.10
N VAL A 183 9.79 13.33 -6.48
CA VAL A 183 8.76 13.96 -5.65
C VAL A 183 7.40 13.72 -6.27
N LEU A 184 6.54 13.01 -5.55
CA LEU A 184 5.12 12.88 -5.88
C LEU A 184 4.36 14.01 -5.18
N ARG A 185 3.80 14.95 -5.95
CA ARG A 185 3.06 16.10 -5.41
C ARG A 185 1.62 16.08 -5.91
N MET A 186 0.69 15.78 -5.01
CA MET A 186 -0.73 15.97 -5.27
C MET A 186 -1.14 17.37 -4.80
N ARG A 187 -1.72 18.17 -5.68
CA ARG A 187 -2.22 19.51 -5.35
C ARG A 187 -3.74 19.53 -5.43
N SER A 188 -4.38 20.08 -4.40
CA SER A 188 -5.81 20.38 -4.46
C SER A 188 -6.10 21.30 -5.65
N GLY A 189 -7.14 20.96 -6.41
CA GLY A 189 -7.50 21.64 -7.66
C GLY A 189 -9.01 21.63 -7.91
N LYS A 190 -9.43 21.86 -9.17
CA LYS A 190 -10.86 21.95 -9.53
C LYS A 190 -11.53 20.58 -9.67
N ILE A 191 -10.73 19.52 -9.81
CA ILE A 191 -11.22 18.15 -10.01
C ILE A 191 -11.50 17.51 -8.65
N ILE A 192 -12.72 16.99 -8.46
CA ILE A 192 -13.02 16.09 -7.34
C ILE A 192 -12.46 14.72 -7.73
N CYS A 193 -11.43 14.26 -7.01
CA CYS A 193 -10.92 12.91 -7.16
C CYS A 193 -11.97 11.91 -6.67
N SER A 194 -12.90 11.49 -7.53
CA SER A 194 -13.86 10.43 -7.22
C SER A 194 -13.63 9.26 -8.17
N HIS A 195 -12.86 8.27 -7.73
CA HIS A 195 -12.90 6.96 -8.39
C HIS A 195 -14.12 6.20 -7.85
N PRO A 196 -14.95 5.60 -8.72
CA PRO A 196 -15.98 4.68 -8.26
C PRO A 196 -15.29 3.52 -7.54
N VAL A 197 -15.58 3.37 -6.26
CA VAL A 197 -15.27 2.16 -5.50
C VAL A 197 -16.53 1.33 -5.47
N ASP A 198 -16.43 0.01 -5.67
CA ASP A 198 -17.58 -0.94 -5.65
C ASP A 198 -18.25 -1.08 -4.26
N GLY A 199 -17.92 -0.19 -3.32
CA GLY A 199 -18.51 -0.05 -2.00
C GLY A 199 -17.61 0.76 -1.08
N GLY A 200 -18.11 1.87 -0.54
CA GLY A 200 -17.41 2.72 0.43
C GLY A 200 -17.49 4.22 0.11
N PRO A 201 -17.10 5.09 1.05
CA PRO A 201 -17.02 6.53 0.81
C PRO A 201 -15.99 6.86 -0.27
N PHE A 202 -16.21 7.96 -1.00
CA PHE A 202 -15.27 8.44 -2.02
C PHE A 202 -13.85 8.54 -1.46
N LEU A 203 -12.89 7.95 -2.18
CA LEU A 203 -11.47 8.11 -1.87
C LEU A 203 -11.13 9.60 -2.04
N GLY A 204 -10.76 10.28 -0.96
CA GLY A 204 -10.36 11.69 -1.02
C GLY A 204 -9.11 11.91 -1.86
N SER A 205 -8.61 13.15 -1.92
CA SER A 205 -7.45 13.55 -2.77
C SER A 205 -6.11 12.90 -2.41
N LYS A 206 -6.07 12.03 -1.40
CA LYS A 206 -4.89 11.28 -0.98
C LYS A 206 -5.32 9.93 -0.43
N PHE A 207 -5.15 8.90 -1.25
CA PHE A 207 -5.35 7.51 -0.88
C PHE A 207 -4.20 6.73 -1.50
N ILE A 208 -3.49 5.95 -0.69
CA ILE A 208 -2.40 5.06 -1.12
C ILE A 208 -2.85 3.64 -0.78
#